data_AF-A0A5C5DEU7-F1
#
_entry.id   AF-A0A5C5DEU7-F1
#
_cell.length_a   1.000
_cell.length_b   1.000
_cell.length_c   1.000
_cell.angle_alpha   90.00
_cell.angle_beta   90.00
_cell.angle_gamma   90.00
#
_symmetry.space_group_name_H-M   'P 1'
#
loop_
_entity.id
_entity.type
_entity.pdbx_description
1 polymer ?
#
loop_
_entity_poly.entity_id
_entity_poly.type
_entity_poly.pdbx_seq_one_letter_code
_entity_poly.pdbx_strand_id
1 'polypeptide(L)'
;MKKLNLLIELHLECVIKSPTKDVIEASIGDTILGFISIEKDNDADVHCVTPFTNNGLMDEVHCVSCALKDLMQHYSGLEKSKIDLVETETRSSSSFAGVLAATAFMTSR
;
A
#
# COMPACT_ATOMS: atom_id res chain seq x y z
N MET A 1 22.19 -11.81 -17.54
CA MET A 1 20.84 -11.20 -17.54
C MET A 1 20.92 -9.84 -16.87
N LYS A 2 20.35 -8.78 -17.47
CA LYS A 2 20.33 -7.45 -16.84
C LYS A 2 19.14 -7.36 -15.90
N LYS A 3 19.36 -6.92 -14.65
CA LYS A 3 18.28 -6.60 -13.70
C LYS A 3 17.86 -5.16 -13.92
N LEU A 4 16.55 -4.92 -14.01
CA LEU A 4 15.94 -3.60 -14.05
C LEU A 4 15.13 -3.44 -12.78
N ASN A 5 15.41 -2.39 -12.02
CA ASN A 5 14.63 -2.03 -10.84
C ASN A 5 13.80 -0.80 -11.20
N LEU A 6 12.49 -0.86 -10.96
CA LEU A 6 11.59 0.27 -11.15
C LEU A 6 11.20 0.80 -9.77
N LEU A 7 11.36 2.10 -9.58
CA LEU A 7 10.87 2.81 -8.40
C LEU A 7 9.62 3.58 -8.79
N ILE A 8 8.55 3.45 -8.00
CA ILE A 8 7.28 4.12 -8.18
C ILE A 8 6.94 4.91 -6.92
N GLU A 9 6.58 6.18 -7.08
CA GLU A 9 6.06 6.96 -5.97
C GLU A 9 4.62 6.57 -5.65
N LEU A 10 4.36 6.27 -4.38
CA LEU A 10 3.03 6.11 -3.84
C LEU A 10 2.67 7.36 -3.04
N HIS A 11 1.43 7.81 -3.21
CA HIS A 11 0.84 8.81 -2.35
C HIS A 11 -0.18 8.11 -1.44
N LEU A 12 -0.10 8.43 -0.15
CA LEU A 12 -0.99 7.90 0.88
C LEU A 12 -1.71 9.07 1.54
N GLU A 13 -3.04 9.06 1.49
CA GLU A 13 -3.87 10.10 2.10
C GLU A 13 -4.91 9.48 3.03
N CYS A 14 -5.01 9.97 4.26
CA CYS A 14 -6.06 9.55 5.18
C CYS A 14 -7.35 10.30 4.84
N VAL A 15 -8.27 9.60 4.17
CA VAL A 15 -9.55 10.16 3.67
C VAL A 15 -10.68 10.06 4.70
N ILE A 16 -10.59 9.09 5.62
CA ILE A 16 -11.50 8.98 6.77
C ILE A 16 -10.66 8.81 8.02
N LYS A 17 -10.92 9.62 9.03
CA LYS A 17 -10.28 9.52 10.34
C LYS A 17 -11.34 9.51 11.42
N SER A 18 -11.35 8.47 12.23
CA SER A 18 -12.30 8.33 13.33
C SER A 18 -11.63 7.62 14.53
N PRO A 19 -12.27 7.63 15.71
CA PRO A 19 -11.70 6.98 16.90
C PRO A 19 -11.46 5.47 16.71
N THR A 20 -12.32 4.80 15.94
CA THR A 20 -12.31 3.33 15.80
C THR A 20 -11.86 2.85 14.42
N LYS A 21 -11.75 3.76 13.44
CA LYS A 21 -11.47 3.41 12.06
C LYS A 21 -10.79 4.54 11.30
N ASP A 22 -9.68 4.23 10.65
CA ASP A 22 -9.09 5.09 9.63
C ASP A 22 -9.25 4.44 8.26
N VAL A 23 -9.37 5.25 7.22
CA VAL A 23 -9.28 4.81 5.84
C VAL A 23 -8.21 5.63 5.14
N ILE A 24 -7.27 4.93 4.52
CA ILE A 24 -6.17 5.50 3.75
C ILE A 24 -6.42 5.20 2.28
N GLU A 25 -6.43 6.22 1.43
CA GLU A 25 -6.35 6.09 -0.02
C GLU A 25 -4.89 5.91 -0.44
N ALA A 26 -4.63 4.98 -1.34
CA ALA A 26 -3.33 4.76 -1.95
C ALA A 26 -3.40 5.03 -3.46
N SER A 27 -2.52 5.87 -3.97
CA SER A 27 -2.48 6.27 -5.38
C SER A 27 -1.06 6.36 -5.95
N ILE A 28 -0.94 6.25 -7.27
CA ILE A 28 0.28 6.50 -8.05
C ILE A 28 -0.04 7.63 -9.02
N GLY A 29 0.57 8.81 -8.82
CA GLY A 29 0.14 10.03 -9.52
C GLY A 29 -1.37 10.24 -9.34
N ASP A 30 -2.10 10.40 -10.44
CA ASP A 30 -3.56 10.59 -10.43
C ASP A 30 -4.37 9.27 -10.42
N THR A 31 -3.71 8.12 -10.33
CA THR A 31 -4.37 6.81 -10.37
C THR A 31 -4.54 6.23 -8.98
N ILE A 32 -5.79 6.07 -8.56
CA ILE A 32 -6.14 5.40 -7.29
C ILE A 32 -5.96 3.89 -7.45
N LEU A 33 -5.15 3.29 -6.58
CA LEU A 33 -4.97 1.85 -6.49
C LEU A 33 -6.08 1.18 -5.68
N GLY A 34 -6.51 1.86 -4.64
CA GLY A 34 -7.52 1.40 -3.71
C GLY A 34 -7.37 2.09 -2.36
N PHE A 35 -7.96 1.45 -1.37
CA PHE A 35 -8.06 1.98 -0.02
C PHE A 35 -7.64 0.92 1.00
N ILE A 36 -7.25 1.37 2.18
CA ILE A 36 -6.86 0.54 3.31
C ILE A 36 -7.70 0.96 4.50
N SER A 37 -8.56 0.07 4.96
CA SER A 37 -9.29 0.21 6.21
C SER A 37 -8.38 -0.24 7.36
N ILE A 38 -8.21 0.61 8.37
CA ILE A 38 -7.48 0.30 9.60
C ILE A 38 -8.50 0.41 10.74
N GLU A 39 -8.84 -0.73 11.32
CA GLU A 39 -9.69 -0.79 12.51
C GLU A 39 -8.82 -0.71 13.75
N LYS A 40 -9.22 0.14 14.67
CA LYS A 40 -8.51 0.44 15.91
C LYS A 40 -9.32 -0.02 17.09
N ASP A 41 -8.65 -0.62 18.05
CA ASP A 41 -9.24 -0.83 19.37
C ASP A 41 -9.25 0.47 20.18
N ASN A 42 -9.96 0.45 21.31
CA ASN A 42 -10.12 1.61 22.22
C ASN A 42 -8.77 2.21 22.69
N ASP A 43 -7.69 1.44 22.66
CA ASP A 43 -6.33 1.88 23.02
C ASP A 43 -5.51 2.38 21.81
N ALA A 44 -6.15 2.61 20.66
CA ALA A 44 -5.55 3.01 19.38
C ALA A 44 -4.58 1.99 18.75
N ASP A 45 -4.52 0.77 19.28
CA ASP A 45 -3.83 -0.35 18.66
C ASP A 45 -4.56 -0.81 17.40
N VAL A 46 -3.79 -1.15 16.36
CA VAL A 46 -4.32 -1.65 15.09
C VAL A 46 -4.84 -3.07 15.31
N HIS A 47 -6.17 -3.21 15.24
CA HIS A 47 -6.84 -4.50 15.39
C HIS A 47 -6.88 -5.25 14.05
N CYS A 48 -7.28 -4.57 12.98
CA CYS A 48 -7.39 -5.17 11.65
C CYS A 48 -6.97 -4.18 10.55
N VAL A 49 -6.31 -4.69 9.52
CA VAL A 49 -6.00 -3.94 8.29
C VAL A 49 -6.58 -4.68 7.09
N THR A 50 -7.50 -4.04 6.37
CA THR A 50 -8.18 -4.63 5.21
C THR A 50 -7.99 -3.73 3.99
N PRO A 51 -7.27 -4.19 2.95
CA PRO A 51 -7.23 -3.50 1.68
C PRO A 51 -8.55 -3.71 0.92
N PHE A 52 -8.95 -2.73 0.12
CA PHE A 52 -10.11 -2.85 -0.74
C PHE A 52 -10.00 -1.99 -1.99
N THR A 53 -10.68 -2.42 -3.04
CA THR A 53 -10.72 -1.74 -4.34
C THR A 53 -12.17 -1.54 -4.77
N ASN A 54 -12.38 -0.97 -5.96
CA ASN A 54 -13.70 -0.94 -6.59
C ASN A 54 -14.30 -2.33 -6.83
N ASN A 55 -13.49 -3.39 -6.83
CA ASN A 55 -13.93 -4.78 -6.97
C ASN A 55 -14.33 -5.42 -5.64
N GLY A 56 -14.16 -4.72 -4.51
CA GLY A 56 -14.53 -5.20 -3.18
C GLY A 56 -13.36 -5.32 -2.21
N LEU A 57 -13.64 -5.94 -1.07
CA LEU A 57 -12.67 -6.21 -0.01
C LEU A 57 -11.68 -7.30 -0.44
N MET A 58 -10.44 -7.15 0.00
CA MET A 58 -9.39 -8.16 -0.10
C MET A 58 -9.18 -8.83 1.27
N ASP A 59 -8.32 -9.85 1.31
CA ASP A 59 -8.00 -10.56 2.54
C ASP A 59 -7.37 -9.62 3.59
N GLU A 60 -7.73 -9.84 4.84
CA GLU A 60 -7.16 -9.10 5.98
C GLU A 60 -5.66 -9.39 6.12
N VAL A 61 -4.92 -8.34 6.48
CA VAL A 61 -3.47 -8.38 6.63
C VAL A 61 -3.01 -7.75 7.93
N HIS A 62 -1.75 -7.99 8.25
CA HIS A 62 -1.21 -7.71 9.58
C HIS A 62 -0.69 -6.27 9.70
N CYS A 63 -0.55 -5.53 8.60
CA CYS A 63 -0.09 -4.14 8.60
C CYS A 63 -0.41 -3.42 7.27
N VAL A 64 -0.32 -2.08 7.31
CA VAL A 64 -0.52 -1.20 6.13
C VAL A 64 0.45 -1.55 5.00
N SER A 65 1.70 -1.89 5.33
CA SER A 65 2.69 -2.28 4.35
C SER A 65 2.29 -3.54 3.57
N CYS A 66 1.75 -4.55 4.25
CA CYS A 66 1.23 -5.74 3.59
C CYS A 66 0.04 -5.40 2.67
N ALA A 67 -0.84 -4.50 3.13
CA ALA A 67 -2.00 -4.07 2.34
C ALA A 67 -1.59 -3.31 1.08
N LEU A 68 -0.58 -2.44 1.16
CA LEU A 68 -0.03 -1.75 -0.01
C LEU A 68 0.57 -2.71 -1.03
N LYS A 69 1.28 -3.76 -0.58
CA LYS A 69 1.79 -4.78 -1.49
C LYS A 69 0.65 -5.55 -2.17
N ASP A 70 -0.47 -5.81 -1.49
CA ASP A 70 -1.64 -6.47 -2.08
C ASP A 70 -2.35 -5.57 -3.10
N LEU A 71 -2.56 -4.29 -2.78
CA LEU A 71 -3.09 -3.31 -3.73
C LEU A 71 -2.18 -3.18 -4.96
N MET A 72 -0.86 -3.16 -4.77
CA MET A 72 0.10 -3.07 -5.85
C MET A 72 0.14 -4.35 -6.70
N GLN A 73 0.06 -5.53 -6.08
CA GLN A 73 -0.08 -6.80 -6.80
C GLN A 73 -1.36 -6.81 -7.62
N HIS A 74 -2.48 -6.37 -7.06
CA HIS A 74 -3.76 -6.29 -7.75
C HIS A 74 -3.70 -5.34 -8.95
N TYR A 75 -3.06 -4.18 -8.78
CA TYR A 75 -2.93 -3.17 -9.84
C TYR A 75 -1.97 -3.59 -10.96
N SER A 76 -0.78 -4.13 -10.62
CA SER A 76 0.28 -4.42 -11.61
C SER A 76 0.32 -5.86 -12.10
N GLY A 77 -0.32 -6.79 -11.41
CA GLY A 77 -0.16 -8.23 -11.63
C GLY A 77 1.21 -8.78 -11.22
N LEU A 78 2.07 -7.99 -10.57
CA LEU A 78 3.35 -8.47 -10.06
C LEU A 78 3.14 -9.30 -8.78
N GLU A 79 3.87 -10.41 -8.67
CA GLU A 79 3.86 -11.23 -7.45
C GLU A 79 4.32 -10.40 -6.24
N LYS A 80 3.60 -10.51 -5.12
CA LYS A 80 3.89 -9.81 -3.85
C LYS A 80 5.36 -9.92 -3.42
N SER A 81 5.97 -11.09 -3.64
CA SER A 81 7.37 -11.39 -3.30
C SER A 81 8.39 -10.57 -4.08
N LYS A 82 7.99 -9.93 -5.18
CA LYS A 82 8.85 -9.10 -6.02
C LYS A 82 8.64 -7.59 -5.76
N ILE A 83 7.69 -7.24 -4.90
CA ILE A 83 7.37 -5.86 -4.53
C ILE A 83 8.00 -5.56 -3.17
N ASP A 84 8.81 -4.51 -3.10
CA ASP A 84 9.46 -4.05 -1.87
C ASP A 84 9.06 -2.61 -1.56
N LEU A 85 8.60 -2.37 -0.34
CA LEU A 85 8.34 -1.01 0.11
C LEU A 85 9.65 -0.40 0.59
N VAL A 86 9.93 0.82 0.16
CA VAL A 86 11.10 1.56 0.64
C VAL A 86 10.62 2.88 1.18
N GLU A 87 10.59 3.00 2.51
CA GLU A 87 10.31 4.28 3.14
C GLU A 87 11.41 5.27 2.76
N THR A 88 11.02 6.41 2.21
CA THR A 88 11.91 7.54 1.99
C THR A 88 11.47 8.63 2.96
N GLU A 89 12.37 9.02 3.87
CA GLU A 89 12.11 10.14 4.78
C GLU A 89 11.93 11.42 3.98
N THR A 90 10.69 11.77 3.66
CA THR A 90 10.34 13.09 3.16
C THR A 90 10.37 14.04 4.33
N ARG A 91 11.46 14.81 4.40
CA ARG A 91 11.72 15.80 5.45
C ARG A 91 10.80 17.01 5.28
N SER A 92 9.53 16.92 5.66
CA SER A 92 8.76 18.06 6.21
C SER A 92 7.36 17.66 6.69
N SER A 93 7.12 17.92 7.98
CA SER A 93 5.83 18.20 8.65
C SER A 93 4.54 17.58 8.05
N SER A 94 3.99 16.61 8.78
CA SER A 94 2.55 16.30 8.91
C SER A 94 1.81 15.43 7.88
N SER A 95 2.48 14.80 6.92
CA SER A 95 1.81 13.84 6.02
C SER A 95 2.75 12.70 5.63
N PHE A 96 2.39 11.47 6.00
CA PHE A 96 3.17 10.26 5.77
C PHE A 96 3.03 9.84 4.30
N ALA A 97 3.98 10.22 3.46
CA ALA A 97 4.09 9.77 2.07
C ALA A 97 5.17 8.68 1.99
N GLY A 98 4.77 7.44 1.70
CA GLY A 98 5.69 6.31 1.52
C GLY A 98 5.81 5.94 0.04
N VAL A 99 7.02 5.72 -0.47
CA VAL A 99 7.35 5.40 -1.88
C VAL A 99 7.58 3.88 -2.05
N LEU A 100 7.31 3.33 -3.24
CA LEU A 100 7.22 1.89 -3.49
C LEU A 100 8.19 1.44 -4.59
N ALA A 101 9.05 0.44 -4.33
CA ALA A 101 9.89 -0.16 -5.37
C ALA A 101 9.30 -1.50 -5.83
N ALA A 102 9.06 -1.69 -7.13
CA ALA A 102 8.65 -2.99 -7.66
C ALA A 102 9.78 -3.58 -8.51
N THR A 103 10.22 -4.78 -8.17
CA THR A 103 11.13 -5.58 -9.02
C THR A 103 10.30 -6.63 -9.76
N ALA A 104 10.69 -6.99 -10.99
CA ALA A 104 9.99 -8.01 -11.76
C ALA A 104 10.98 -9.03 -12.31
N PHE A 105 10.70 -10.32 -12.10
CA PHE A 105 11.44 -11.43 -12.70
C PHE A 105 10.56 -12.08 -13.77
N MET A 106 11.02 -12.06 -15.02
CA MET A 106 10.47 -12.85 -16.13
C MET A 106 11.34 -14.10 -16.34
N THR A 107 10.75 -15.28 -16.24
CA THR A 107 11.36 -16.55 -16.64
C THR A 107 10.78 -16.97 -17.99
N SER A 108 11.58 -16.92 -19.05
CA SER A 108 11.22 -17.52 -20.34
C SER A 108 11.46 -19.03 -20.28
N ARG A 109 10.44 -19.82 -20.60
CA ARG A 109 10.59 -21.23 -20.99
C ARG A 109 10.92 -21.32 -22.48
#